data_AF-A0A928MBR0-F1
#
_entry.id   AF-A0A928MBR0-F1
#
_cell.length_a   1.000
_cell.length_b   1.000
_cell.length_c   1.000
_cell.angle_alpha   90.00
_cell.angle_beta   90.00
_cell.angle_gamma   90.00
#
_symmetry.space_group_name_H-M   'P 1'
#
loop_
_entity.id
_entity.type
_entity.pdbx_description
1 polymer ?
#
loop_
_entity_poly.entity_id
_entity_poly.type
_entity_poly.pdbx_seq_one_letter_code
_entity_poly.pdbx_strand_id
1 'polypeptide(L)'
;MSANSEHTHHHHHHEHTAGEHDPMKELLALMKYMVGHNAQHASELAGLAKKLDDRGEHAAYEQVMQAVADFEKGNERLSAVLASLTE
;
A
#
# COMPACT_ATOMS: atom_id res chain seq x y z
N MET A 1 13.35 22.94 5.57
CA MET A 1 13.18 22.44 4.18
C MET A 1 12.56 21.06 4.29
N SER A 2 11.23 20.99 4.33
CA SER A 2 10.52 19.71 4.30
C SER A 2 10.49 19.26 2.85
N ALA A 3 11.13 18.14 2.56
CA ALA A 3 11.01 17.50 1.26
C ALA A 3 9.54 17.07 1.09
N ASN A 4 8.86 17.75 0.18
CA ASN A 4 7.59 17.34 -0.38
C ASN A 4 7.84 15.99 -1.05
N SER A 5 7.46 14.89 -0.41
CA SER A 5 7.38 13.60 -1.10
C SER A 5 6.13 13.65 -1.96
N GLU A 6 6.27 14.26 -3.13
CA GLU A 6 5.23 14.27 -4.16
C GLU A 6 4.93 12.82 -4.51
N HIS A 7 3.81 12.30 -3.98
CA HIS A 7 3.19 11.09 -4.50
C HIS A 7 2.65 11.41 -5.90
N THR A 8 3.52 11.35 -6.90
CA THR A 8 3.11 11.41 -8.29
C THR A 8 2.38 10.11 -8.60
N HIS A 9 1.05 10.14 -8.57
CA HIS A 9 0.24 9.12 -9.23
C HIS A 9 0.48 9.24 -10.73
N HIS A 10 1.56 8.62 -11.23
CA HIS A 10 1.79 8.46 -12.64
C HIS A 10 0.74 7.47 -13.16
N HIS A 11 -0.42 8.00 -13.54
CA HIS A 11 -1.37 7.27 -14.36
C HIS A 11 -0.68 7.01 -15.70
N HIS A 12 0.02 5.89 -15.79
CA HIS A 12 0.52 5.37 -17.06
C HIS A 12 -0.71 5.11 -17.94
N HIS A 13 -0.97 6.04 -18.84
CA HIS A 13 -1.93 5.87 -19.92
C HIS A 13 -1.32 4.83 -20.86
N HIS A 14 -1.65 3.56 -20.65
CA HIS A 14 -1.27 2.50 -21.56
C HIS A 14 -2.10 2.67 -22.84
N GLU A 15 -1.44 3.07 -23.93
CA GLU A 15 -1.98 2.91 -25.28
C GLU A 15 -2.36 1.44 -25.49
N HIS A 16 -3.66 1.18 -25.59
CA HIS A 16 -4.20 -0.15 -25.85
C HIS A 16 -3.92 -0.52 -27.31
N THR A 17 -2.82 -1.24 -27.53
CA THR A 17 -2.68 -2.07 -28.72
C THR A 17 -3.59 -3.27 -28.58
N ALA A 18 -4.37 -3.55 -29.62
CA ALA A 18 -5.42 -4.58 -29.65
C ALA A 18 -4.84 -5.99 -29.41
N GLY A 19 -4.86 -6.42 -28.15
CA GLY A 19 -4.65 -7.79 -27.71
C GLY A 19 -5.51 -8.01 -26.46
N GLU A 20 -6.47 -8.92 -26.54
CA GLU A 20 -7.41 -9.38 -25.51
C GLU A 20 -7.17 -8.81 -24.09
N HIS A 21 -7.75 -7.63 -23.82
CA HIS A 21 -7.91 -7.12 -22.47
C HIS A 21 -8.90 -8.04 -21.74
N ASP A 22 -8.39 -8.83 -20.80
CA ASP A 22 -9.20 -9.59 -19.86
C ASP A 22 -9.40 -8.72 -18.62
N PRO A 23 -10.60 -8.13 -18.41
CA PRO A 23 -10.85 -7.19 -17.32
C PRO A 23 -10.55 -7.81 -15.95
N MET A 24 -10.68 -9.13 -15.81
CA MET A 24 -10.35 -9.82 -14.56
C MET A 24 -8.84 -9.87 -14.32
N LYS A 25 -8.03 -10.07 -15.36
CA LYS A 25 -6.55 -10.05 -15.21
C LYS A 25 -6.05 -8.67 -14.82
N GLU A 26 -6.60 -7.61 -15.40
CA GLU A 26 -6.26 -6.22 -15.04
C GLU A 26 -6.64 -5.92 -13.59
N LEU A 27 -7.84 -6.31 -13.16
CA LEU A 27 -8.28 -6.13 -11.78
C LEU A 27 -7.36 -6.85 -10.79
N LEU A 28 -7.01 -8.11 -11.07
CA LEU A 28 -6.11 -8.89 -10.22
C LEU A 28 -4.70 -8.33 -10.21
N ALA A 29 -4.20 -7.81 -11.33
CA ALA A 29 -2.91 -7.13 -11.40
C ALA A 29 -2.90 -5.87 -10.54
N LEU A 30 -3.95 -5.06 -10.62
CA LEU A 30 -4.09 -3.86 -9.80
C LEU A 30 -4.18 -4.19 -8.31
N MET A 31 -4.96 -5.21 -7.93
CA MET A 31 -5.05 -5.68 -6.55
C MET A 31 -3.70 -6.17 -6.01
N LYS A 32 -2.92 -6.92 -6.79
CA LYS A 32 -1.55 -7.34 -6.43
C LYS A 32 -0.64 -6.12 -6.19
N TYR A 33 -0.72 -5.13 -7.07
CA TYR A 33 0.02 -3.88 -6.91
C TYR A 33 -0.39 -3.14 -5.62
N MET A 34 -1.68 -3.07 -5.30
CA MET A 34 -2.18 -2.42 -4.09
C MET A 34 -1.65 -3.08 -2.80
N VAL A 35 -1.53 -4.41 -2.76
CA VAL A 35 -0.92 -5.11 -1.60
C VAL A 35 0.52 -4.65 -1.37
N GLY A 36 1.32 -4.58 -2.44
CA GLY A 36 2.70 -4.08 -2.35
C GLY A 36 2.76 -2.61 -1.93
N HIS A 37 1.88 -1.77 -2.48
CA HIS A 37 1.81 -0.34 -2.14
C HIS A 37 1.44 -0.10 -0.67
N ASN A 38 0.47 -0.86 -0.15
CA ASN A 38 0.09 -0.84 1.26
C ASN A 38 1.26 -1.27 2.18
N ALA A 39 2.04 -2.26 1.76
CA ALA A 39 3.21 -2.69 2.53
C ALA A 39 4.29 -1.58 2.59
N GLN A 40 4.49 -0.86 1.48
CA GLN A 40 5.37 0.30 1.46
C GLN A 40 4.87 1.40 2.41
N HIS A 41 3.58 1.75 2.35
CA HIS A 41 2.99 2.72 3.28
C HIS A 41 3.14 2.31 4.74
N ALA A 42 2.90 1.04 5.07
CA ALA A 42 3.09 0.52 6.43
C ALA A 42 4.55 0.72 6.90
N SER A 43 5.53 0.43 6.04
CA SER A 43 6.95 0.66 6.36
C SER A 43 7.29 2.14 6.55
N GLU A 44 6.76 3.02 5.69
CA GLU A 44 6.97 4.47 5.80
C GLU A 44 6.36 5.03 7.09
N LEU A 45 5.13 4.61 7.41
CA LEU A 45 4.43 4.99 8.63
C LEU A 45 5.14 4.51 9.90
N ALA A 46 5.69 3.28 9.91
CA ALA A 46 6.50 2.81 11.02
C ALA A 46 7.76 3.67 11.23
N GLY A 47 8.39 4.11 10.13
CA GLY A 47 9.51 5.06 10.17
C GLY A 47 9.12 6.43 10.73
N LEU A 48 7.90 6.92 10.44
CA LEU A 48 7.37 8.15 11.01
C LEU A 48 6.99 7.98 12.49
N ALA A 49 6.40 6.83 12.86
CA ALA A 49 6.07 6.50 14.24
C ALA A 49 7.32 6.57 15.13
N LYS A 50 8.43 5.99 14.68
CA LYS A 50 9.70 6.07 15.41
C LYS A 50 10.14 7.52 15.70
N LYS A 51 9.94 8.45 14.75
CA LYS A 51 10.26 9.87 14.96
C LYS A 51 9.35 10.54 16.00
N LEU A 52 8.12 10.05 16.20
CA LEU A 52 7.23 10.50 17.27
C LEU A 52 7.74 9.99 18.62
N ASP A 53 8.13 8.71 18.68
CA ASP A 53 8.68 8.08 19.88
C ASP A 53 9.97 8.78 20.36
N ASP A 54 10.90 9.06 19.43
CA ASP A 54 12.13 9.80 19.70
C ASP A 54 11.89 11.22 20.27
N ARG A 55 10.67 11.77 20.10
CA ARG A 55 10.25 13.09 20.60
C ARG A 55 9.42 13.02 21.89
N GLY A 56 9.18 11.83 22.42
CA GLY A 56 8.35 11.60 23.61
C GLY A 56 6.83 11.57 23.33
N GLU A 57 6.42 11.57 22.07
CA GLU A 57 5.00 11.55 21.66
C GLU A 57 4.45 10.11 21.64
N HIS A 58 4.55 9.39 22.76
CA HIS A 58 4.30 7.95 22.84
C HIS A 58 2.86 7.56 22.47
N ALA A 59 1.87 8.35 22.90
CA ALA A 59 0.46 8.09 22.55
C ALA A 59 0.24 8.20 21.02
N ALA A 60 0.89 9.16 20.36
CA ALA A 60 0.80 9.30 18.90
C ALA A 60 1.55 8.15 18.19
N TYR A 61 2.71 7.75 18.70
CA TYR A 61 3.42 6.55 18.24
C TYR A 61 2.53 5.31 18.25
N GLU A 62 1.86 5.03 19.37
CA GLU A 62 0.97 3.87 19.52
C GLU A 62 -0.16 3.89 18.49
N GLN A 63 -0.79 5.05 18.26
CA GLN A 63 -1.85 5.19 17.26
C GLN A 63 -1.34 4.96 15.84
N VAL A 64 -0.14 5.46 15.49
CA VAL A 64 0.44 5.21 14.16
C VAL A 64 0.82 3.74 14.00
N MET A 65 1.36 3.09 15.03
CA MET A 65 1.66 1.65 15.00
C MET A 65 0.40 0.79 14.89
N GLN A 66 -0.74 1.22 15.46
CA GLN A 66 -2.02 0.56 15.22
C GLN A 66 -2.44 0.66 13.75
N ALA A 67 -2.27 1.83 13.12
CA ALA A 67 -2.55 1.99 11.69
C ALA A 67 -1.63 1.11 10.82
N VAL A 68 -0.36 0.96 11.17
CA VAL A 68 0.58 0.03 10.51
C VAL A 68 0.04 -1.41 10.58
N ALA A 69 -0.38 -1.87 11.75
CA ALA A 69 -0.95 -3.20 11.93
C ALA A 69 -2.25 -3.39 11.11
N ASP A 70 -3.07 -2.35 10.98
CA ASP A 70 -4.28 -2.40 10.17
C ASP A 70 -3.97 -2.52 8.66
N PHE A 71 -2.90 -1.89 8.17
CA PHE A 71 -2.41 -2.11 6.80
C PHE A 71 -1.95 -3.54 6.57
N GLU A 72 -1.17 -4.10 7.49
CA GLU A 72 -0.68 -5.49 7.42
C GLU A 72 -1.85 -6.48 7.40
N LYS A 73 -2.82 -6.32 8.30
CA LYS A 73 -4.04 -7.12 8.36
C LYS A 73 -4.90 -6.96 7.11
N GLY A 74 -4.98 -5.75 6.56
CA GLY A 74 -5.62 -5.50 5.27
C GLY A 74 -4.95 -6.30 4.15
N ASN A 75 -3.62 -6.30 4.12
CA ASN A 75 -2.83 -7.02 3.13
C ASN A 75 -2.94 -8.54 3.24
N GLU A 76 -3.07 -9.10 4.44
CA GLU A 76 -3.35 -10.52 4.63
C GLU A 76 -4.68 -10.91 3.97
N ARG A 77 -5.73 -10.10 4.19
CA ARG A 77 -7.06 -10.34 3.59
C ARG A 77 -7.04 -10.21 2.07
N LEU A 78 -6.38 -9.18 1.55
CA LEU A 78 -6.25 -8.97 0.11
C LEU A 78 -5.46 -10.12 -0.55
N SER A 79 -4.37 -10.56 0.08
CA SER A 79 -3.58 -11.70 -0.38
C SER A 79 -4.39 -12.99 -0.41
N ALA A 80 -5.22 -13.24 0.60
CA ALA A 80 -6.09 -14.41 0.63
C ALA A 80 -7.13 -14.40 -0.50
N VAL A 81 -7.74 -13.26 -0.78
CA VAL A 81 -8.67 -13.11 -1.92
C VAL A 81 -7.94 -13.34 -3.24
N LEU A 82 -6.77 -12.74 -3.42
CA LEU A 82 -5.94 -12.92 -4.63
C LEU A 82 -5.57 -14.40 -4.84
N ALA A 83 -5.19 -15.12 -3.78
CA ALA A 83 -4.92 -16.56 -3.87
C ALA A 83 -6.16 -17.32 -4.35
N SER A 84 -7.33 -17.10 -3.72
CA SER A 84 -8.57 -17.80 -4.09
C SER A 84 -9.07 -17.55 -5.51
N LEU A 85 -8.63 -16.49 -6.17
CA LEU A 85 -9.00 -16.12 -7.54
C LEU A 85 -7.93 -16.49 -8.58
N THR A 86 -6.76 -16.97 -8.15
CA THR A 86 -5.64 -17.32 -9.02
C THR A 86 -5.15 -18.76 -8.89
N GLU A 87 -5.70 -19.51 -7.92
CA GLU A 87 -5.70 -20.99 -7.88
C GLU A 87 -6.66 -21.58 -8.93
#